data_AF-A4E6P2-F1
#
_entry.id   AF-A4E6P2-F1
#
_cell.length_a   1.000
_cell.length_b   1.000
_cell.length_c   1.000
_cell.angle_alpha   90.00
_cell.angle_beta   90.00
_cell.angle_gamma   90.00
#
_symmetry.space_group_name_H-M   'P 1'
#
loop_
_entity.id
_entity.type
_entity.pdbx_description
1 polymer ?
#
loop_
_entity_poly.entity_id
_entity_poly.type
_entity_poly.pdbx_seq_one_letter_code
_entity_poly.pdbx_strand_id
1 'polypeptide(L)'
;MRMPGADRNLLRIAVYEMRFLTDEEVSDAIVINEAVELAKAYGTDQSASFVNGVLGKIARSEELPGEDLYQELLAEDRAREEAQAAEAAAKVAVAQAEAGVLAKDADAAGADIDSVEE
;
A
#
# COMPACT_ATOMS: atom_id res chain seq x y z
N MET A 1 16.01 -30.48 -3.31
CA MET A 1 14.89 -30.67 -2.35
C MET A 1 14.15 -29.35 -2.25
N ARG A 2 12.82 -29.33 -2.41
CA ARG A 2 12.01 -28.11 -2.21
C ARG A 2 11.67 -28.00 -0.73
N MET A 3 11.66 -26.77 -0.20
CA MET A 3 11.17 -26.47 1.15
C MET A 3 9.76 -27.03 1.34
N PRO A 4 9.45 -27.70 2.47
CA PRO A 4 8.09 -28.10 2.82
C PRO A 4 7.08 -26.94 2.76
N GLY A 5 5.81 -27.26 2.46
CA GLY A 5 4.76 -26.24 2.37
C GLY A 5 4.52 -25.52 3.70
N ALA A 6 4.50 -26.29 4.80
CA ALA A 6 4.31 -25.77 6.15
C ALA A 6 5.41 -24.76 6.52
N ASP A 7 6.69 -25.15 6.41
CA ASP A 7 7.84 -24.27 6.69
C ASP A 7 7.76 -22.97 5.90
N ARG A 8 7.40 -23.04 4.61
CA ARG A 8 7.28 -21.85 3.75
C ARG A 8 6.18 -20.91 4.22
N ASN A 9 5.02 -21.46 4.58
CA ASN A 9 3.89 -20.65 5.03
C ASN A 9 4.19 -20.02 6.40
N LEU A 10 4.84 -20.77 7.28
CA LEU A 10 5.23 -20.32 8.60
C LEU A 10 6.26 -19.19 8.53
N LEU A 11 7.27 -19.33 7.69
CA LEU A 11 8.26 -18.27 7.44
C LEU A 11 7.62 -17.00 6.88
N ARG A 12 6.63 -17.11 5.99
CA ARG A 12 5.94 -15.92 5.45
C ARG A 12 5.18 -15.15 6.51
N ILE A 13 4.44 -15.86 7.37
CA ILE A 13 3.68 -15.25 8.45
C ILE A 13 4.64 -14.60 9.45
N ALA A 14 5.64 -15.33 9.93
CA ALA A 14 6.61 -14.80 10.88
C ALA A 14 7.36 -13.57 10.36
N VAL A 15 7.80 -13.59 9.10
CA VAL A 15 8.47 -12.43 8.49
C VAL A 15 7.51 -11.25 8.33
N TYR A 16 6.24 -11.52 8.02
CA TYR A 16 5.24 -10.45 7.94
C TYR A 16 5.05 -9.78 9.30
N GLU A 17 4.88 -10.57 10.36
CA GLU A 17 4.71 -10.05 11.73
C GLU A 17 5.92 -9.24 12.17
N MET A 18 7.14 -9.79 12.02
CA MET A 18 8.38 -9.11 12.44
C MET A 18 8.64 -7.78 11.72
N ARG A 19 8.04 -7.52 10.56
CA ARG A 19 8.44 -6.42 9.67
C ARG A 19 7.36 -5.41 9.40
N PHE A 20 6.11 -5.82 9.44
CA PHE A 20 4.98 -4.97 9.07
C PHE A 20 3.99 -4.77 10.21
N LEU A 21 4.04 -5.58 11.26
CA LEU A 21 3.27 -5.33 12.47
C LEU A 21 4.14 -4.53 13.45
N THR A 22 3.81 -3.25 13.61
CA THR A 22 4.50 -2.33 14.52
C THR A 22 3.87 -2.31 15.91
N ASP A 23 3.20 -3.40 16.30
CA ASP A 23 2.58 -3.50 17.61
C ASP A 23 3.68 -3.63 18.67
N GLU A 24 3.73 -2.69 19.61
CA GLU A 24 4.78 -2.65 20.65
C GLU A 24 4.77 -3.89 21.54
N GLU A 25 3.65 -4.63 21.58
CA GLU A 25 3.51 -5.84 22.41
C GLU A 25 4.17 -7.09 21.81
N VAL A 26 4.47 -7.11 20.51
CA VAL A 26 4.97 -8.31 19.81
C VAL A 26 6.43 -8.15 19.39
N SER A 27 7.33 -8.69 20.21
CA SER A 27 8.77 -8.71 19.86
C SER A 27 9.12 -9.83 18.87
N ASP A 28 10.16 -9.62 18.06
CA ASP A 28 10.75 -10.63 17.16
C ASP A 28 11.03 -11.96 17.87
N ALA A 29 11.47 -11.92 19.13
CA ALA A 29 11.75 -13.11 19.91
C ALA A 29 10.49 -13.95 20.18
N ILE A 30 9.35 -13.30 20.39
CA ILE A 30 8.05 -13.98 20.58
C ILE A 30 7.63 -14.64 19.27
N VAL A 31 7.65 -13.89 18.16
CA VAL A 31 7.29 -14.42 16.82
C VAL A 31 8.15 -15.62 16.45
N ILE A 32 9.46 -15.55 16.70
CA ILE A 32 10.38 -16.67 16.44
C ILE A 32 10.02 -17.88 17.28
N ASN A 33 9.72 -17.70 18.57
CA ASN A 33 9.38 -18.80 19.47
C ASN A 33 8.10 -19.51 18.99
N GLU A 34 7.03 -18.77 18.72
CA GLU A 34 5.76 -19.33 18.24
C GLU A 34 5.92 -20.04 16.89
N ALA A 35 6.70 -19.47 15.97
CA ALA A 35 7.02 -20.12 14.71
C ALA A 35 7.80 -21.44 14.92
N VAL A 36 8.71 -21.50 15.89
CA VAL A 36 9.45 -22.74 16.19
C VAL A 36 8.54 -23.80 16.81
N GLU A 37 7.63 -23.43 17.72
CA GLU A 37 6.66 -24.37 18.31
C GLU A 37 5.69 -24.92 17.26
N LEU A 38 5.19 -24.07 16.35
CA LEU A 38 4.37 -24.52 15.22
C LEU A 38 5.15 -25.43 14.27
N ALA A 39 6.43 -25.16 14.03
CA ALA A 39 7.28 -26.03 13.21
C ALA A 39 7.50 -27.41 13.86
N LYS A 40 7.56 -27.50 15.20
CA LYS A 40 7.62 -28.79 15.91
C LYS A 40 6.30 -29.55 15.80
N ALA A 41 5.17 -28.86 15.87
CA ALA A 41 3.85 -29.48 15.85
C ALA A 41 3.43 -29.97 14.45
N TYR A 42 3.79 -29.22 13.40
CA TYR A 42 3.25 -29.42 12.04
C TYR A 42 4.32 -29.63 10.95
N GLY A 43 5.60 -29.51 11.30
CA GLY A 43 6.71 -29.66 10.36
C GLY A 43 7.31 -31.07 10.33
N THR A 44 8.50 -31.15 9.76
CA THR A 44 9.37 -32.34 9.77
C THR A 44 10.36 -32.28 10.93
N ASP A 45 11.10 -33.35 11.17
CA ASP A 45 12.16 -33.41 12.19
C ASP A 45 13.22 -32.29 12.06
N GLN A 46 13.38 -31.72 10.86
CA GLN A 46 14.33 -30.64 10.58
C GLN A 46 13.70 -29.25 10.56
N SER A 47 12.36 -29.15 10.63
CA SER A 47 11.65 -27.87 10.45
C SER A 47 11.93 -26.89 11.57
N ALA A 48 11.94 -27.33 12.84
CA ALA A 48 12.17 -26.45 13.98
C ALA A 48 13.54 -25.76 13.94
N SER A 49 14.61 -26.52 13.66
CA SER A 49 15.96 -25.98 13.56
C SER A 49 16.14 -25.11 12.31
N PHE A 50 15.52 -25.49 11.20
CA PHE A 50 15.52 -24.71 9.96
C PHE A 50 14.83 -23.35 10.15
N VAL A 51 13.61 -23.33 10.69
CA VAL A 51 12.82 -22.10 10.93
C VAL A 51 13.56 -21.18 11.91
N ASN A 52 14.06 -21.71 13.02
CA ASN A 52 14.83 -20.93 14.00
C ASN A 52 16.07 -20.28 13.36
N GLY A 53 16.81 -21.04 12.54
CA GLY A 53 18.00 -20.53 11.85
C GLY A 53 17.70 -19.41 10.85
N VAL A 54 16.63 -19.56 10.06
CA VAL A 54 16.22 -18.56 9.07
C VAL A 54 15.70 -17.29 9.76
N LEU A 55 14.75 -17.40 10.67
CA LEU A 55 14.16 -16.23 11.33
C LEU A 55 15.18 -15.52 12.22
N GLY A 56 16.06 -16.25 12.89
CA GLY A 56 17.16 -15.64 13.65
C GLY A 56 18.12 -14.83 12.77
N LYS A 57 18.35 -15.23 11.52
CA LYS A 57 19.13 -14.41 10.58
C LYS A 57 18.36 -13.16 10.16
N ILE A 58 17.06 -13.27 9.94
CA ILE A 58 16.19 -12.14 9.59
C ILE A 58 16.13 -11.13 10.74
N ALA A 59 15.94 -11.55 11.99
CA ALA A 59 15.90 -10.64 13.15
C ALA A 59 17.17 -9.79 13.32
N ARG A 60 18.33 -10.26 12.84
CA ARG A 60 19.61 -9.52 12.88
C ARG A 60 19.87 -8.66 11.65
N SER A 61 19.02 -8.75 10.62
CA SER A 61 19.15 -7.99 9.38
C SER A 61 18.34 -6.72 9.51
N GLU A 62 18.96 -5.55 9.47
CA GLU A 62 18.21 -4.29 9.46
C GLU A 62 17.46 -4.13 8.13
N GLU A 63 18.11 -4.47 7.01
CA GLU A 63 17.52 -4.39 5.67
C GLU A 63 16.83 -5.69 5.25
N LEU A 64 15.66 -5.56 4.60
CA LEU A 64 15.03 -6.69 3.90
C LEU A 64 15.57 -6.81 2.47
N PRO A 65 15.76 -8.03 1.94
CA PRO A 65 16.11 -8.20 0.54
C PRO A 65 15.02 -7.60 -0.35
N GLY A 66 15.37 -6.60 -1.16
CA GLY A 66 14.43 -5.92 -2.06
C GLY A 66 13.65 -4.77 -1.41
N GLU A 67 14.07 -4.29 -0.24
CA GLU A 67 13.51 -3.09 0.39
C GLU A 67 13.56 -1.89 -0.56
N ASP A 68 14.69 -1.65 -1.23
CA ASP A 68 14.83 -0.60 -2.24
C ASP A 68 13.78 -0.70 -3.35
N LEU A 69 13.55 -1.93 -3.85
CA LEU A 69 12.57 -2.20 -4.89
C LEU A 69 11.13 -1.96 -4.41
N TYR A 70 10.83 -2.29 -3.15
CA TYR A 70 9.53 -2.04 -2.55
C TYR A 70 9.28 -0.55 -2.35
N GLN A 71 10.28 0.19 -1.87
CA GLN A 71 10.18 1.63 -1.71
C GLN A 71 10.04 2.35 -3.06
N GLU A 72 10.76 1.88 -4.09
CA GLU A 72 10.61 2.35 -5.46
C GLU A 72 9.18 2.13 -5.98
N LEU A 73 8.64 0.91 -5.85
CA LEU A 73 7.28 0.59 -6.27
C LEU A 73 6.22 1.42 -5.51
N LEU A 74 6.37 1.60 -4.20
CA LEU A 74 5.47 2.45 -3.41
C LEU A 74 5.57 3.92 -3.80
N ALA A 75 6.74 4.40 -4.20
CA ALA A 75 6.92 5.74 -4.72
C ALA A 75 6.25 5.89 -6.10
N GLU A 76 6.36 4.88 -6.97
CA GLU A 76 5.66 4.85 -8.26
C GLU A 76 4.15 4.87 -8.09
N ASP A 77 3.60 4.05 -7.20
CA ASP A 77 2.16 3.97 -6.95
C ASP A 77 1.62 5.30 -6.39
N ARG A 78 2.31 5.90 -5.41
CA ARG A 78 1.97 7.24 -4.90
C ARG A 78 2.03 8.31 -5.99
N ALA A 79 3.07 8.31 -6.82
CA ALA A 79 3.20 9.26 -7.91
C ALA A 79 2.08 9.10 -8.96
N ARG A 80 1.65 7.86 -9.25
CA ARG A 80 0.50 7.60 -10.13
C ARG A 80 -0.80 8.12 -9.52
N GLU A 81 -1.04 7.86 -8.23
CA GLU A 81 -2.23 8.36 -7.53
C GLU A 81 -2.28 9.90 -7.52
N GLU A 82 -1.16 10.56 -7.20
CA GLU A 82 -1.05 12.01 -7.23
C GLU A 82 -1.29 12.59 -8.63
N ALA A 83 -0.72 11.98 -9.66
CA ALA A 83 -0.93 12.40 -11.05
C ALA A 83 -2.40 12.23 -11.47
N GLN A 84 -3.04 11.12 -11.12
CA GLN A 84 -4.45 10.88 -11.40
C GLN A 84 -5.36 11.87 -10.65
N ALA A 85 -5.05 12.17 -9.40
CA ALA A 85 -5.78 13.16 -8.61
C ALA A 85 -5.64 14.58 -9.20
N ALA A 86 -4.44 14.97 -9.62
CA ALA A 86 -4.19 16.25 -10.28
C ALA A 86 -4.92 16.35 -11.62
N GLU A 87 -4.91 15.29 -12.43
CA GLU A 87 -5.65 15.22 -13.70
C GLU A 87 -7.16 15.33 -13.49
N ALA A 88 -7.70 14.62 -12.48
CA ALA A 88 -9.10 14.69 -12.11
C ALA A 88 -9.47 16.11 -11.65
N ALA A 89 -8.66 16.75 -10.82
CA ALA A 89 -8.87 18.12 -10.37
C ALA A 89 -8.85 19.12 -11.53
N ALA A 90 -7.91 18.95 -12.48
CA ALA A 90 -7.84 19.80 -13.67
C ALA A 90 -9.09 19.64 -14.56
N LYS A 91 -9.56 18.41 -14.79
CA LYS A 91 -10.81 18.13 -15.53
C LYS A 91 -12.02 18.76 -14.87
N VAL A 92 -12.11 18.68 -13.53
CA VAL A 92 -13.18 19.33 -12.76
C VAL A 92 -13.12 20.85 -12.92
N ALA A 93 -11.94 21.46 -12.83
CA ALA A 93 -11.78 22.91 -13.00
C ALA A 93 -12.16 23.39 -14.41
N VAL A 94 -11.80 22.63 -15.45
CA VAL A 94 -12.20 22.92 -16.84
C VAL A 94 -13.72 22.83 -16.98
N ALA A 95 -14.34 21.75 -16.49
CA ALA A 95 -15.79 21.59 -16.54
C ALA A 95 -16.54 22.69 -15.77
N GLN A 96 -16.01 23.12 -14.62
CA GLN A 96 -16.55 24.24 -13.85
C GLN A 96 -16.39 25.58 -14.58
N ALA A 97 -15.25 25.81 -15.26
CA ALA A 97 -15.03 27.01 -16.06
C ALA A 97 -15.96 27.05 -17.27
N GLU A 98 -16.16 25.93 -17.97
CA GLU A 98 -17.10 25.80 -19.09
C GLU A 98 -18.55 26.02 -18.64
N ALA A 99 -18.96 25.41 -17.52
CA ALA A 99 -20.28 25.65 -16.92
C ALA A 99 -20.46 27.11 -16.49
N GLY A 100 -19.39 27.72 -15.95
CA GLY A 100 -19.36 29.12 -15.58
C GLY A 100 -19.44 30.06 -16.78
N VAL A 101 -18.85 29.73 -17.94
CA VAL A 101 -18.97 30.46 -19.22
C VAL A 101 -20.39 30.43 -19.75
N LEU A 102 -21.05 29.28 -19.71
CA LEU A 102 -22.45 29.14 -20.15
C LEU A 102 -23.44 29.94 -19.28
N ALA A 103 -23.14 30.13 -17.99
CA ALA A 103 -23.97 30.95 -17.10
C ALA A 103 -23.87 32.47 -17.37
N LYS A 104 -22.69 32.97 -17.78
CA LYS A 104 -22.49 34.39 -18.16
C LYS A 104 -23.17 34.72 -19.49
N ASP A 105 -23.12 33.78 -20.43
CA ASP A 105 -23.72 33.97 -21.76
C ASP A 105 -25.25 33.94 -21.71
N ALA A 106 -25.85 33.28 -20.71
CA ALA A 106 -27.28 33.31 -20.46
C ALA A 106 -27.78 34.65 -19.87
N ASP A 107 -26.99 35.32 -19.03
CA ASP A 107 -27.33 36.62 -18.43
C ASP A 107 -27.16 37.79 -19.43
N ALA A 108 -26.26 37.66 -20.41
CA ALA A 108 -26.06 38.66 -21.46
C ALA A 108 -27.18 38.67 -22.51
N ALA A 109 -27.92 37.56 -22.68
CA ALA A 109 -29.02 37.45 -23.62
C ALA A 109 -30.36 38.02 -23.09
N GLY A 110 -30.41 38.49 -21.84
CA GLY A 110 -31.63 39.00 -21.19
C GLY A 110 -31.85 40.51 -21.26
N ALA A 111 -30.95 41.29 -21.89
CA ALA A 111 -30.96 42.76 -21.75
C ALA A 111 -31.57 43.56 -22.93
N ASP A 112 -32.04 42.93 -24.01
CA ASP A 112 -32.49 43.63 -25.23
C ASP A 112 -33.99 43.45 -25.56
N ILE A 113 -34.89 43.41 -24.56
CA ILE A 113 -36.34 43.41 -24.80
C ILE A 113 -37.14 44.35 -23.88
N ASP A 114 -36.83 45.65 -23.87
CA ASP A 114 -37.78 46.71 -23.47
C ASP A 114 -37.16 48.08 -23.85
N SER A 115 -37.74 49.05 -24.54
CA SER A 115 -39.07 49.24 -25.12
C SER A 115 -38.94 50.37 -26.14
N VAL A 116 -39.68 50.28 -27.25
CA VAL A 116 -40.02 51.41 -28.12
C VAL A 116 -41.20 52.13 -27.48
N GLU A 117 -41.03 53.39 -27.07
CA GLU A 117 -42.05 54.43 -26.75
C GLU A 117 -41.23 55.69 -26.43
N GLU A 118 -41.38 56.89 -27.00
CA GLU A 118 -42.41 57.59 -27.78
C GLU A 118 -41.69 58.58 -28.72
#